data_AF-A0A437GUR8-F1
#
_entry.id   AF-A0A437GUR8-F1
#
_cell.length_a   1.000
_cell.length_b   1.000
_cell.length_c   1.000
_cell.angle_alpha   90.00
_cell.angle_beta   90.00
_cell.angle_gamma   90.00
#
_symmetry.space_group_name_H-M   'P 1'
#
loop_
_entity.id
_entity.type
_entity.pdbx_description
1 polymer ?
#
loop_
_entity_poly.entity_id
_entity_poly.type
_entity_poly.pdbx_seq_one_letter_code
_entity_poly.pdbx_strand_id
1 'polypeptide(L)' 'MTAASPANRPITVVYKPIDSLTPDPRNARTHPRRQIEQIVASIRAFGFTNPILTDPQGNLIAGHGRLRAAKAMDLAEVP' A
#
# COMPACT_ATOMS: atom_id res chain seq x y z
N MET A 1 10.34 -26.47 19.36
CA MET A 1 10.51 -25.09 18.85
C MET A 1 9.14 -24.52 18.57
N THR A 2 8.60 -23.70 19.48
CA THR A 2 7.24 -23.18 19.40
C THR A 2 7.24 -21.96 18.47
N ALA A 3 6.59 -22.06 17.31
CA ALA A 3 6.39 -20.90 16.45
C ALA A 3 5.54 -19.87 17.21
N ALA A 4 6.07 -18.67 17.43
CA ALA A 4 5.31 -17.58 18.04
C ALA A 4 4.03 -17.32 17.23
N SER A 5 2.89 -17.18 17.92
CA SER A 5 1.60 -16.92 17.28
C SER A 5 1.68 -15.67 16.39
N PRO A 6 1.18 -15.73 15.14
CA PRO A 6 1.29 -14.62 14.17
C PRO A 6 0.60 -13.33 14.64
N ALA A 7 -0.28 -13.41 15.64
CA ALA A 7 -1.06 -12.30 16.17
C ALA A 7 -0.24 -11.22 16.90
N ASN A 8 0.98 -11.51 17.38
CA ASN A 8 1.76 -10.57 18.19
C ASN A 8 3.04 -10.07 17.49
N ARG A 9 3.09 -10.11 16.16
CA ARG A 9 4.25 -9.61 15.41
C ARG A 9 4.09 -8.10 15.18
N PRO A 10 5.04 -7.26 15.63
CA PRO A 10 4.97 -5.82 15.39
C PRO A 10 5.05 -5.54 13.89
N ILE A 11 4.23 -4.60 13.42
CA ILE A 11 4.37 -4.06 12.06
C ILE A 11 5.57 -3.12 12.01
N THR A 12 6.30 -3.15 10.89
CA THR A 12 7.41 -2.22 10.62
C THR A 12 7.04 -1.41 9.40
N VAL A 13 7.15 -0.09 9.48
CA VAL A 13 6.91 0.82 8.36
C VAL A 13 8.27 1.18 7.76
N VAL A 14 8.43 0.91 6.47
CA VAL A 14 9.63 1.23 5.69
C VAL A 14 9.19 1.74 4.32
N TYR A 15 9.92 2.72 3.77
CA TYR A 15 9.70 3.13 2.40
C TYR A 15 10.24 2.07 1.44
N LYS A 16 9.45 1.75 0.41
CA LYS A 16 9.81 0.81 -0.65
C LYS A 16 9.53 1.39 -2.03
N PRO A 17 10.34 1.01 -3.05
CA PRO A 17 10.06 1.35 -4.44
C PRO A 17 8.68 0.86 -4.85
N ILE A 18 7.90 1.70 -5.54
CA ILE A 18 6.54 1.36 -5.98
C ILE A 18 6.52 0.15 -6.91
N ASP A 19 7.60 -0.08 -7.65
CA ASP A 19 7.75 -1.17 -8.61
C ASP A 19 8.18 -2.48 -7.96
N SER A 20 8.59 -2.46 -6.69
CA SER A 20 8.86 -3.67 -5.91
C SER A 20 7.59 -4.33 -5.35
N LEU A 21 6.44 -3.68 -5.55
CA LEU A 21 5.17 -4.08 -4.96
C LEU A 21 4.28 -4.79 -5.97
N THR A 22 3.81 -5.98 -5.60
CA THR A 22 2.96 -6.82 -6.45
C THR A 22 1.49 -6.70 -6.02
N PRO A 23 0.61 -6.08 -6.82
CA PRO A 23 -0.81 -6.01 -6.52
C PRO A 23 -1.46 -7.40 -6.56
N ASP A 24 -2.22 -7.80 -5.54
CA ASP A 24 -3.00 -9.05 -5.63
C ASP A 24 -4.06 -8.95 -6.75
N PRO A 25 -4.02 -9.83 -7.77
CA PRO A 25 -4.97 -9.80 -8.90
C PRO A 25 -6.40 -10.12 -8.47
N ARG A 26 -6.60 -10.75 -7.31
CA ARG A 26 -7.92 -11.09 -6.75
C ARG A 26 -8.52 -9.95 -5.91
N ASN A 27 -7.92 -8.76 -5.92
CA ASN A 27 -8.48 -7.62 -5.21
C ASN A 27 -9.90 -7.31 -5.72
N ALA A 28 -10.91 -7.65 -4.91
CA ALA A 28 -12.31 -7.48 -5.24
C ALA A 28 -12.74 -6.01 -5.31
N ARG A 29 -11.95 -5.07 -4.76
CA ARG A 29 -12.26 -3.64 -4.77
C ARG A 29 -11.80 -3.00 -6.08
N THR A 30 -12.77 -2.50 -6.84
CA THR A 30 -12.50 -1.61 -7.97
C THR A 30 -12.22 -0.20 -7.44
N HIS A 31 -11.28 0.48 -8.08
CA HIS A 31 -10.98 1.88 -7.78
C HIS A 31 -11.27 2.73 -9.03
N PRO A 32 -12.51 3.27 -9.14
CA PRO A 32 -12.86 4.20 -10.21
C PRO A 32 -11.94 5.43 -10.18
N ARG A 33 -11.74 6.07 -11.34
CA ARG A 33 -10.80 7.19 -11.48
C ARG A 33 -11.02 8.31 -10.47
N ARG A 34 -12.28 8.70 -10.25
CA ARG A 34 -12.67 9.70 -9.24
C ARG A 34 -12.19 9.34 -7.82
N GLN A 35 -12.24 8.07 -7.45
CA GLN A 35 -11.77 7.64 -6.13
C GLN A 35 -10.25 7.75 -6.03
N ILE A 36 -9.52 7.41 -7.09
CA ILE A 36 -8.07 7.61 -7.13
C ILE A 36 -7.72 9.09 -7.02
N GLU A 37 -8.41 9.97 -7.75
CA GLU A 37 -8.21 11.42 -7.69
C GLU A 37 -8.43 11.97 -6.27
N GLN A 38 -9.43 11.47 -5.53
CA GLN A 38 -9.64 11.82 -4.12
C GLN A 38 -8.49 11.36 -3.22
N ILE A 39 -7.95 10.16 -3.45
CA ILE A 39 -6.80 9.64 -2.70
C ILE A 39 -5.56 10.48 -3.01
N VAL A 40 -5.31 10.82 -4.28
CA VAL A 40 -4.22 11.72 -4.71
C VAL A 40 -4.34 13.07 -4.00
N ALA A 41 -5.53 13.67 -3.99
CA ALA A 41 -5.76 14.96 -3.32
C ALA A 41 -5.45 14.87 -1.81
N SER A 42 -5.87 13.78 -1.15
CA SER A 42 -5.58 13.55 0.27
C SER A 42 -4.09 13.37 0.54
N ILE A 43 -3.38 12.56 -0.25
CA ILE A 43 -1.94 12.34 -0.11
C ILE A 43 -1.16 13.65 -0.36
N ARG A 44 -1.57 14.48 -1.32
CA ARG A 44 -0.95 15.79 -1.54
C ARG A 44 -1.14 16.74 -0.37
N ALA A 45 -2.31 16.72 0.27
CA ALA A 45 -2.63 17.61 1.38
C ALA A 45 -1.97 17.19 2.70
N PHE A 46 -1.87 15.88 2.97
CA PHE A 46 -1.51 15.35 4.29
C PHE A 46 -0.34 14.39 4.30
N GLY A 47 0.21 14.05 3.13
CA GLY A 47 1.12 12.92 2.99
C GLY A 47 0.43 11.57 3.21
N PHE A 48 1.23 10.52 3.34
CA PHE A 48 0.74 9.20 3.72
C PHE A 48 0.46 9.14 5.22
N THR A 49 -0.81 9.15 5.59
CA THR A 49 -1.25 8.92 6.98
C THR A 49 -1.38 7.45 7.33
N ASN A 50 -1.47 6.58 6.31
CA ASN A 50 -1.62 5.15 6.45
C ASN A 50 -0.76 4.44 5.39
N PRO A 51 0.19 3.57 5.80
CA PRO A 51 1.06 2.84 4.87
C PRO A 51 0.29 1.81 4.02
N ILE A 52 0.99 1.27 3.04
CA ILE A 52 0.57 0.10 2.26
C ILE A 52 0.97 -1.15 3.02
N LEU A 53 0.03 -2.08 3.19
CA LEU A 53 0.30 -3.33 3.88
C LEU A 53 0.70 -4.39 2.87
N THR A 54 1.87 -4.99 3.09
CA THR A 54 2.39 -6.09 2.27
C THR A 54 2.78 -7.28 3.13
N ASP A 55 2.87 -8.45 2.49
CA ASP A 55 3.60 -9.56 3.06
C ASP A 55 5.14 -9.32 2.92
N PRO A 56 5.99 -10.20 3.49
CA PRO A 56 7.44 -10.07 3.38
C PRO A 56 7.98 -10.12 1.94
N GLN A 57 7.24 -10.71 1.01
CA GLN A 57 7.61 -10.85 -0.41
C GLN A 57 7.19 -9.63 -1.25
N GLY A 58 6.49 -8.65 -0.65
CA GLY A 58 6.01 -7.46 -1.34
C GLY A 58 4.67 -7.63 -2.03
N ASN A 59 3.94 -8.72 -1.77
CA ASN A 59 2.58 -8.87 -2.25
C ASN A 59 1.65 -7.97 -1.41
N LEU A 60 0.81 -7.19 -2.08
CA LEU A 60 -0.12 -6.29 -1.43
C LEU A 60 -1.23 -7.08 -0.70
N ILE A 61 -1.33 -6.84 0.61
CA ILE A 61 -2.45 -7.29 1.45
C ILE A 61 -3.54 -6.21 1.45
N ALA A 62 -3.15 -4.93 1.60
CA ALA A 62 -4.07 -3.81 1.58
C ALA A 62 -3.40 -2.51 1.09
N GLY A 63 -4.21 -1.61 0.54
CA GLY A 63 -3.73 -0.30 0.07
C GLY A 63 -3.63 -0.16 -1.45
N HIS A 64 -4.27 -1.02 -2.25
CA HIS A 64 -4.25 -0.94 -3.72
C HIS A 64 -4.63 0.44 -4.27
N GLY A 65 -5.61 1.12 -3.67
CA GLY A 65 -5.98 2.49 -4.06
C GLY A 65 -4.86 3.50 -3.79
N ARG A 66 -4.11 3.35 -2.70
CA ARG A 66 -2.94 4.19 -2.38
C ARG A 66 -1.79 3.92 -3.33
N LEU A 67 -1.54 2.66 -3.68
CA LEU A 67 -0.54 2.30 -4.70
C LEU A 67 -0.89 2.91 -6.07
N ARG A 68 -2.15 2.82 -6.49
CA ARG A 68 -2.62 3.44 -7.74
C ARG A 68 -2.50 4.96 -7.72
N ALA A 69 -2.82 5.59 -6.58
CA ALA A 69 -2.63 7.02 -6.42
C ALA A 69 -1.15 7.42 -6.47
N ALA A 70 -0.27 6.68 -5.80
CA ALA A 70 1.18 6.89 -5.85
C ALA A 70 1.72 6.80 -7.28
N LYS A 71 1.27 5.81 -8.05
CA LYS A 71 1.59 5.68 -9.48
C LYS A 71 1.09 6.86 -10.30
N ALA A 72 -0.14 7.32 -10.05
CA ALA A 72 -0.69 8.51 -10.73
C ALA A 72 0.02 9.82 -10.33
N MET A 73 0.82 9.79 -9.27
CA MET A 73 1.61 10.93 -8.77
C MET A 73 3.10 10.80 -9.14
N ASP A 74 3.51 9.75 -9.87
CA ASP A 74 4.90 9.45 -10.21
C ASP A 74 5.85 9.40 -9.00
N LEU A 75 5.37 8.87 -7.88
CA LEU A 75 6.20 8.69 -6.68
C LEU A 75 7.17 7.51 -6.85
N ALA A 76 8.43 7.69 -6.47
CA ALA A 76 9.42 6.62 -6.50
C ALA A 76 9.17 5.56 -5.41
N GLU A 77 8.76 5.99 -4.22
CA GLU A 77 8.61 5.13 -3.05
C GLU A 77 7.32 5.41 -2.27
N VAL A 78 6.86 4.41 -1.52
CA VAL A 78 5.68 4.46 -0.65
C VAL A 78 5.98 3.82 0.71
N PRO A 79 5.38 4.32 1.80
CA PRO A 79 5.50 3.72 3.13
C PRO A 79 4.57 2.52 3.34
#